data_AF-A0A1V5A0W2-F1
#
_entry.id   AF-A0A1V5A0W2-F1
#
_cell.length_a   1.000
_cell.length_b   1.000
_cell.length_c   1.000
_cell.angle_alpha   90.00
_cell.angle_beta   90.00
_cell.angle_gamma   90.00
#
_symmetry.space_group_name_H-M   'P 1'
#
loop_
_entity.id
_entity.type
_entity.pdbx_description
1 polymer ?
#
loop_
_entity_poly.entity_id
_entity_poly.type
_entity_poly.pdbx_seq_one_letter_code
_entity_poly.pdbx_strand_id
1 'polypeptide(L)'
;MDREFPETWVEIPKNYYRIDLRLGIPRSRANGELERWIGDQGLCRHPDQHPSIILADILSEPNLNPDFIKRVVKKCTQSSGPLQVKLNSDTENTENATVLPYIIKPNRELCEVVRGLSDTFTLGAPEGSIVSCMGQIIPETLNAIPGDNNRWRAIIRFDSRSRIFQKVNSHKSAPLQISKVRYDSSSCEEKEQDHQGSKYTGLGAQEKPLIFDILRLTLRKGDTPIAEYDLYLHTWLSYPESVRGIHERRALREFRIQHGYQMTRPAWSKKTKIFVISDLHLGHQNAIPRYKRPFPMCKISEMDRVLIRNWNWTVKKEDTVLFLGDLSFMSQESPESYLKRLAGRIFYLEGNHDIYYSYMSHCLFMNYHGTRFLFIHDPEELVRQFDGWVVHGHVHNKNLTDFPFFNPFEKRINVSAEMIGYRPIPLDEIYRLVQGTKDILDFRNVQASGVEEGEPAAGLGHGKEDPASVVHF
;
A
#
# COMPACT_ATOMS: atom_id res chain seq x y z
N MET A 1 -12.42 48.93 -23.35
CA MET A 1 -12.21 49.52 -22.00
C MET A 1 -12.02 48.36 -21.07
N ASP A 2 -10.84 47.82 -21.15
CA ASP A 2 -10.38 46.66 -20.42
C ASP A 2 -10.17 47.08 -18.97
N ARG A 3 -10.70 46.29 -18.04
CA ARG A 3 -10.33 46.40 -16.62
C ARG A 3 -9.48 45.18 -16.31
N GLU A 4 -8.18 45.37 -16.40
CA GLU A 4 -7.19 44.45 -15.89
C GLU A 4 -7.51 44.18 -14.41
N PHE A 5 -7.66 42.90 -14.06
CA PHE A 5 -7.57 42.48 -12.66
C PHE A 5 -6.09 42.56 -12.27
N PRO A 6 -5.73 43.26 -11.19
CA PRO A 6 -4.34 43.27 -10.75
C PRO A 6 -4.02 41.89 -10.16
N GLU A 7 -3.26 41.08 -10.91
CA GLU A 7 -2.56 39.91 -10.38
C GLU A 7 -1.45 40.36 -9.41
N THR A 8 -1.83 40.83 -8.23
CA THR A 8 -0.89 40.97 -7.11
C THR A 8 -0.59 39.59 -6.54
N TRP A 9 0.25 38.84 -7.26
CA TRP A 9 1.03 37.76 -6.67
C TRP A 9 1.75 38.31 -5.45
N VAL A 10 1.34 37.88 -4.25
CA VAL A 10 2.03 38.26 -3.02
C VAL A 10 3.44 37.70 -3.10
N GLU A 11 4.45 38.58 -3.18
CA GLU A 11 5.85 38.16 -3.14
C GLU A 11 6.07 37.35 -1.85
N ILE A 12 6.27 36.04 -2.00
CA ILE A 12 6.52 35.15 -0.86
C ILE A 12 7.81 35.64 -0.17
N PRO A 13 7.77 36.01 1.12
CA PRO A 13 8.94 36.60 1.77
C PRO A 13 10.14 35.67 1.69
N LYS A 14 11.34 36.20 1.41
CA LYS A 14 12.59 35.40 1.25
C LYS A 14 12.99 34.53 2.47
N ASN A 15 12.25 34.60 3.59
CA ASN A 15 12.42 33.79 4.79
C ASN A 15 11.09 33.15 5.22
N TYR A 16 10.63 32.14 4.49
CA TYR A 16 9.54 31.26 4.91
C TYR A 16 10.07 29.86 5.25
N TYR A 17 9.30 29.09 6.02
CA TYR A 17 9.52 27.65 6.19
C TYR A 17 8.45 26.88 5.40
N ARG A 18 8.81 25.73 4.86
CA ARG A 18 7.89 24.84 4.13
C ARG A 18 7.89 23.46 4.76
N ILE A 19 6.71 22.83 4.83
CA ILE A 19 6.58 21.41 5.15
C ILE A 19 6.18 20.68 3.87
N ASP A 20 6.96 19.67 3.47
CA ASP A 20 6.58 18.72 2.41
C ASP A 20 6.24 17.35 3.03
N LEU A 21 5.22 16.68 2.49
CA LEU A 21 4.95 15.25 2.73
C LEU A 21 5.84 14.43 1.81
N ARG A 22 6.72 13.59 2.36
CA ARG A 22 7.48 12.63 1.55
C ARG A 22 6.57 11.47 1.19
N LEU A 23 6.36 11.20 -0.11
CA LEU A 23 5.64 9.99 -0.51
C LEU A 23 6.38 8.76 0.02
N GLY A 24 5.60 7.77 0.44
CA GLY A 24 6.13 6.59 1.12
C GLY A 24 5.78 5.32 0.38
N ILE A 25 5.33 4.31 1.11
CA ILE A 25 5.00 3.00 0.53
C ILE A 25 3.57 3.06 -0.03
N PRO A 26 3.35 2.81 -1.33
CA PRO A 26 2.01 2.59 -1.85
C PRO A 26 1.51 1.19 -1.49
N ARG A 27 0.21 1.07 -1.24
CA ARG A 27 -0.43 -0.23 -0.90
C ARG A 27 -0.49 -1.22 -2.06
N SER A 28 -0.47 -0.73 -3.29
CA SER A 28 -0.40 -1.51 -4.53
C SER A 28 0.75 -1.03 -5.41
N ARG A 29 1.05 -1.77 -6.47
CA ARG A 29 1.93 -1.27 -7.53
C ARG A 29 1.33 0.00 -8.15
N ALA A 30 2.17 0.99 -8.46
CA ALA A 30 1.75 2.16 -9.23
C ALA A 30 1.90 1.89 -10.74
N ASN A 31 1.27 2.74 -11.56
CA ASN A 31 1.42 2.72 -13.01
C ASN A 31 2.20 3.96 -13.50
N GLY A 32 2.62 3.93 -14.77
CA GLY A 32 3.20 5.09 -15.44
C GLY A 32 4.52 5.59 -14.83
N GLU A 33 4.67 6.92 -14.79
CA GLU A 33 5.91 7.55 -14.32
C GLU A 33 6.08 7.50 -12.80
N LEU A 34 4.98 7.54 -12.04
CA LEU A 34 5.02 7.52 -10.57
C LEU A 34 5.67 6.23 -10.03
N GLU A 35 5.41 5.09 -10.66
CA GLU A 35 6.08 3.81 -10.35
C GLU A 35 7.59 3.84 -10.62
N ARG A 36 8.03 4.58 -11.65
CA ARG A 36 9.45 4.76 -11.97
C ARG A 36 10.16 5.64 -10.92
N TRP A 37 9.42 6.57 -10.29
CA TRP A 37 9.97 7.50 -9.32
C TRP A 37 9.98 6.93 -7.89
N ILE A 38 8.93 6.20 -7.51
CA ILE A 38 8.77 5.54 -6.19
C ILE A 38 9.32 4.10 -6.25
N GLY A 39 10.50 3.97 -6.87
CA GLY A 39 11.19 2.69 -7.05
C GLY A 39 11.74 2.07 -5.74
N ASP A 40 11.78 2.84 -4.65
CA ASP A 40 12.02 2.39 -3.28
C ASP A 40 11.17 3.22 -2.29
N GLN A 41 11.29 2.95 -0.98
CA GLN A 41 10.54 3.68 0.06
C GLN A 41 11.07 5.11 0.34
N GLY A 42 12.04 5.60 -0.42
CA GLY A 42 12.62 6.94 -0.32
C GLY A 42 13.56 7.21 0.85
N LEU A 43 13.45 6.46 1.96
CA LEU A 43 14.02 6.84 3.27
C LEU A 43 15.56 7.04 3.32
N CYS A 44 16.33 6.46 2.40
CA CYS A 44 17.79 6.68 2.30
C CYS A 44 18.23 7.67 1.21
N ARG A 45 17.31 8.36 0.54
CA ARG A 45 17.62 9.34 -0.52
C ARG A 45 17.60 10.78 0.01
N HIS A 46 18.30 11.69 -0.66
CA HIS A 46 18.10 13.13 -0.46
C HIS A 46 16.59 13.48 -0.60
N PRO A 47 16.02 14.40 0.20
CA PRO A 47 14.61 14.76 0.08
C PRO A 47 14.18 15.11 -1.36
N ASP A 48 14.99 15.87 -2.09
CA ASP A 48 14.74 16.25 -3.50
C ASP A 48 14.88 15.10 -4.53
N GLN A 49 15.46 13.96 -4.14
CA GLN A 49 15.64 12.77 -4.97
C GLN A 49 14.50 11.74 -4.80
N HIS A 50 13.43 12.10 -4.10
CA HIS A 50 12.24 11.29 -3.94
C HIS A 50 10.97 12.15 -4.05
N PRO A 51 9.88 11.64 -4.65
CA PRO A 51 8.63 12.39 -4.75
C PRO A 51 8.11 12.91 -3.41
N SER A 52 7.69 14.17 -3.41
CA SER A 52 7.06 14.82 -2.26
C SER A 52 5.93 15.75 -2.69
N ILE A 53 4.95 15.96 -1.81
CA ILE A 53 3.83 16.88 -2.02
C ILE A 53 4.00 18.03 -1.03
N ILE A 54 3.83 19.27 -1.46
CA ILE A 54 3.87 20.41 -0.53
C ILE A 54 2.67 20.30 0.42
N LEU A 55 2.90 20.29 1.74
CA LEU A 55 1.80 20.35 2.71
C LEU A 55 1.28 21.78 2.82
N ALA A 56 2.16 22.68 3.25
CA ALA A 56 1.88 24.09 3.51
C ALA A 56 3.18 24.89 3.61
N ASP A 57 3.09 26.19 3.37
CA ASP A 57 4.08 27.16 3.83
C ASP A 57 3.71 27.66 5.23
N ILE A 58 4.71 27.97 6.04
CA ILE A 58 4.56 28.63 7.34
C ILE A 58 4.99 30.08 7.15
N LEU A 59 4.00 30.97 7.18
CA LEU A 59 4.18 32.41 7.06
C LEU A 59 4.55 32.97 8.43
N SER A 60 5.82 32.79 8.81
CA SER A 60 6.38 33.25 10.08
C SER A 60 7.22 34.51 9.93
N GLU A 61 7.44 35.21 11.04
CA GLU A 61 8.48 36.26 11.10
C GLU A 61 9.86 35.72 10.67
N PRO A 62 10.73 36.55 10.04
CA PRO A 62 12.00 36.10 9.46
C PRO A 62 12.97 35.39 10.42
N ASN A 63 12.81 35.63 11.73
CA ASN A 63 13.67 35.12 12.80
C ASN A 63 13.06 33.94 13.58
N LEU A 64 11.95 33.34 13.11
CA LEU A 64 11.34 32.22 13.83
C LEU A 64 12.33 31.05 13.96
N ASN A 65 12.58 30.62 15.20
CA ASN A 65 13.43 29.47 15.48
C ASN A 65 12.76 28.18 14.96
N PRO A 66 13.42 27.40 14.07
CA PRO A 66 12.83 26.18 13.50
C PRO A 66 12.49 25.13 14.57
N ASP A 67 13.13 25.14 15.74
CA ASP A 67 12.81 24.22 16.84
C ASP A 67 11.43 24.48 17.47
N PHE A 68 10.82 25.65 17.25
CA PHE A 68 9.41 25.85 17.58
C PHE A 68 8.51 25.07 16.61
N ILE A 69 8.73 25.22 15.29
CA ILE A 69 8.02 24.45 14.25
C ILE A 69 8.17 22.95 14.50
N LYS A 70 9.39 22.48 14.76
CA LYS A 70 9.67 21.07 15.08
C LYS A 70 8.87 20.54 16.26
N ARG A 71 8.70 21.34 17.33
CA ARG A 71 7.90 20.97 18.50
C ARG A 71 6.40 20.91 18.19
N VAL A 72 5.87 21.87 17.44
CA VAL A 72 4.45 21.92 17.08
C VAL A 72 4.10 20.76 16.14
N VAL A 73 4.85 20.55 15.05
CA VAL A 73 4.67 19.40 14.14
C VAL A 73 4.71 18.07 14.89
N LYS A 74 5.66 17.91 15.83
CA LYS A 74 5.73 16.72 16.69
C LYS A 74 4.46 16.56 17.54
N LYS A 75 3.99 17.62 18.19
CA LYS A 75 2.74 17.61 18.99
C LYS A 75 1.52 17.20 18.14
N CYS A 76 1.36 17.78 16.95
CA CYS A 76 0.22 17.50 16.06
C CYS A 76 0.21 16.05 15.55
N THR A 77 1.39 15.43 15.37
CA THR A 77 1.54 14.08 14.80
C THR A 77 1.73 12.97 15.85
N GLN A 78 1.98 13.30 17.12
CA GLN A 78 2.21 12.30 18.17
C GLN A 78 0.98 11.45 18.52
N SER A 79 -0.23 11.97 18.26
CA SER A 79 -1.50 11.30 18.54
C SER A 79 -2.31 10.99 17.28
N SER A 80 -1.78 11.29 16.09
CA SER A 80 -2.44 10.96 14.82
C SER A 80 -2.29 9.47 14.51
N GLY A 81 -3.29 8.88 13.85
CA GLY A 81 -3.11 7.61 13.16
C GLY A 81 -2.15 7.74 11.96
N PRO A 82 -2.01 6.69 11.13
CA PRO A 82 -1.15 6.74 9.95
C PRO A 82 -1.59 7.87 9.02
N LEU A 83 -0.65 8.71 8.58
CA LEU A 83 -0.93 9.79 7.63
C LEU A 83 -0.93 9.24 6.21
N GLN A 84 -2.00 9.45 5.45
CA GLN A 84 -2.20 8.85 4.13
C GLN A 84 -2.65 9.88 3.11
N VAL A 85 -2.18 9.70 1.87
CA VAL A 85 -2.66 10.43 0.70
C VAL A 85 -3.12 9.44 -0.37
N LYS A 86 -4.28 9.72 -0.97
CA LYS A 86 -4.86 8.97 -2.09
C LYS A 86 -4.69 9.80 -3.36
N LEU A 87 -3.97 9.26 -4.35
CA LEU A 87 -3.68 9.92 -5.64
C LEU A 87 -4.48 9.24 -6.76
N ASN A 88 -5.32 9.97 -7.49
CA ASN A 88 -5.78 9.57 -8.82
C ASN A 88 -5.02 10.39 -9.86
N SER A 89 -4.65 9.83 -11.01
CA SER A 89 -4.14 10.63 -12.12
C SER A 89 -5.25 11.48 -12.74
N ASP A 90 -4.89 12.66 -13.25
CA ASP A 90 -5.78 13.51 -14.03
C ASP A 90 -5.37 13.42 -15.50
N THR A 91 -6.14 12.69 -16.31
CA THR A 91 -5.80 12.36 -17.71
C THR A 91 -5.97 13.52 -18.69
N GLU A 92 -6.32 14.71 -18.21
CA GLU A 92 -6.75 15.85 -19.05
C GLU A 92 -5.69 16.92 -19.32
N ASN A 93 -4.46 16.82 -18.78
CA ASN A 93 -3.36 17.74 -19.18
C ASN A 93 -1.96 17.17 -18.91
N THR A 94 -1.14 17.00 -19.95
CA THR A 94 0.21 16.41 -19.87
C THR A 94 1.32 17.28 -20.48
N GLU A 95 1.07 18.58 -20.73
CA GLU A 95 1.97 19.41 -21.53
C GLU A 95 3.24 19.94 -20.80
N ASN A 96 3.44 19.70 -19.50
CA ASN A 96 4.65 20.13 -18.78
C ASN A 96 5.32 18.99 -17.97
N ALA A 97 6.47 18.52 -18.46
CA ALA A 97 7.16 17.30 -18.00
C ALA A 97 7.91 17.40 -16.64
N THR A 98 7.62 18.41 -15.82
CA THR A 98 8.20 18.61 -14.47
C THR A 98 7.17 18.53 -13.34
N VAL A 99 5.88 18.52 -13.67
CA VAL A 99 4.77 18.49 -12.70
C VAL A 99 3.64 17.65 -13.29
N LEU A 100 3.38 16.48 -12.72
CA LEU A 100 2.20 15.69 -13.09
C LEU A 100 0.99 16.11 -12.22
N PRO A 101 -0.17 16.42 -12.83
CA PRO A 101 -1.39 16.70 -12.09
C PRO A 101 -1.97 15.40 -11.54
N TYR A 102 -1.90 15.23 -10.22
CA TYR A 102 -2.64 14.19 -9.51
C TYR A 102 -3.76 14.82 -8.70
N ILE A 103 -4.94 14.20 -8.73
CA ILE A 103 -6.04 14.50 -7.80
C ILE A 103 -5.69 13.87 -6.45
N ILE A 104 -5.43 14.69 -5.44
CA ILE A 104 -4.98 14.26 -4.12
C ILE A 104 -6.12 14.36 -3.11
N LYS A 105 -6.33 13.29 -2.34
CA LYS A 105 -7.24 13.27 -1.20
C LYS A 105 -6.48 12.85 0.08
N PRO A 106 -6.29 13.74 1.07
CA PRO A 106 -5.74 13.35 2.37
C PRO A 106 -6.72 12.49 3.16
N ASN A 107 -6.23 11.70 4.12
CA ASN A 107 -7.07 11.07 5.14
C ASN A 107 -7.40 12.01 6.30
N ARG A 108 -8.36 11.61 7.15
CA ARG A 108 -8.82 12.38 8.31
C ARG A 108 -7.66 12.78 9.22
N GLU A 109 -6.74 11.86 9.48
CA GLU A 109 -5.60 12.05 10.36
C GLU A 109 -4.67 13.16 9.84
N LEU A 110 -4.43 13.22 8.53
CA LEU A 110 -3.67 14.29 7.89
C LEU A 110 -4.41 15.63 7.93
N CYS A 111 -5.74 15.64 7.77
CA CYS A 111 -6.55 16.85 7.93
C CYS A 111 -6.48 17.41 9.37
N GLU A 112 -6.52 16.57 10.40
CA GLU A 112 -6.37 16.99 11.81
C GLU A 112 -4.95 17.52 12.10
N VAL A 113 -3.90 16.94 11.48
CA VAL A 113 -2.54 17.49 11.56
C VAL A 113 -2.48 18.89 10.95
N VAL A 114 -3.09 19.11 9.78
CA VAL A 114 -3.17 20.44 9.15
C VAL A 114 -3.91 21.43 10.06
N ARG A 115 -5.06 21.03 10.61
CA ARG A 115 -5.85 21.88 11.53
C ARG A 115 -5.04 22.25 12.78
N GLY A 116 -4.36 21.27 13.40
CA GLY A 116 -3.49 21.51 14.55
C GLY A 116 -2.27 22.39 14.25
N LEU A 117 -1.81 22.45 13.00
CA LEU A 117 -0.79 23.40 12.56
C LEU A 117 -1.37 24.82 12.39
N SER A 118 -2.56 24.96 11.80
CA SER A 118 -3.23 26.26 11.68
C SER A 118 -3.65 26.86 13.02
N ASP A 119 -3.91 26.04 14.04
CA ASP A 119 -4.15 26.50 15.42
C ASP A 119 -2.92 27.24 16.03
N THR A 120 -1.73 27.17 15.39
CA THR A 120 -0.47 27.78 15.88
C THR A 120 0.24 28.68 14.84
N PHE A 121 0.03 28.45 13.54
CA PHE A 121 0.75 29.12 12.46
C PHE A 121 -0.20 29.65 11.39
N THR A 122 0.08 30.85 10.88
CA THR A 122 -0.48 31.30 9.60
C THR A 122 0.07 30.42 8.47
N LEU A 123 -0.79 29.57 7.91
CA LEU A 123 -0.42 28.67 6.82
C LEU A 123 -0.59 29.37 5.47
N GLY A 124 0.49 29.41 4.69
CA GLY A 124 0.44 29.73 3.26
C GLY A 124 0.00 28.51 2.47
N ALA A 125 -0.86 28.74 1.49
CA ALA A 125 -1.42 27.72 0.60
C ALA A 125 -0.87 27.89 -0.83
N PRO A 126 0.43 27.62 -1.08
CA PRO A 126 0.98 27.72 -2.44
C PRO A 126 0.23 26.77 -3.37
N GLU A 127 0.14 27.14 -4.65
CA GLU A 127 -0.62 26.38 -5.66
C GLU A 127 -0.21 24.90 -5.66
N GLY A 128 -1.21 24.02 -5.66
CA GLY A 128 -0.99 22.58 -5.65
C GLY A 128 -0.40 22.00 -4.35
N SER A 129 -0.42 22.74 -3.24
CA SER A 129 -0.20 22.18 -1.90
C SER A 129 -1.45 21.45 -1.37
N ILE A 130 -1.27 20.62 -0.34
CA ILE A 130 -2.38 19.97 0.37
C ILE A 130 -3.34 21.02 0.95
N VAL A 131 -2.86 22.11 1.55
CA VAL A 131 -3.74 23.16 2.10
C VAL A 131 -4.51 23.89 1.00
N SER A 132 -3.86 24.21 -0.14
CA SER A 132 -4.55 24.71 -1.34
C SER A 132 -5.62 23.71 -1.83
N CYS A 133 -5.28 22.42 -1.81
CA CYS A 133 -6.19 21.29 -2.08
C CYS A 133 -7.12 20.90 -0.92
N MET A 134 -7.31 21.76 0.09
CA MET A 134 -8.31 21.60 1.14
C MET A 134 -9.31 22.77 1.17
N GLY A 135 -8.94 23.94 0.65
CA GLY A 135 -9.83 24.98 0.15
C GLY A 135 -10.69 25.76 1.16
N GLN A 136 -11.44 25.09 2.04
CA GLN A 136 -12.55 25.70 2.82
C GLN A 136 -12.80 25.04 4.20
N ILE A 137 -11.76 24.77 5.00
CA ILE A 137 -11.94 24.21 6.37
C ILE A 137 -11.08 24.93 7.44
N ILE A 138 -10.89 26.25 7.31
CA ILE A 138 -10.43 27.12 8.40
C ILE A 138 -11.24 28.43 8.31
N PRO A 139 -12.34 28.59 9.06
CA PRO A 139 -13.19 29.77 8.96
C PRO A 139 -12.58 30.94 9.76
N GLU A 140 -11.82 31.81 9.10
CA GLU A 140 -11.74 33.25 9.46
C GLU A 140 -11.02 34.13 8.42
N THR A 141 -10.29 33.58 7.45
CA THR A 141 -9.71 34.37 6.33
C THR A 141 -9.83 33.67 4.97
N LEU A 142 -10.37 34.43 3.99
CA LEU A 142 -10.47 34.20 2.53
C LEU A 142 -11.85 33.77 1.98
N ASN A 143 -12.20 34.32 0.81
CA ASN A 143 -13.54 34.30 0.19
C ASN A 143 -13.85 33.00 -0.61
N ALA A 144 -15.14 32.74 -0.86
CA ALA A 144 -15.70 31.61 -1.64
C ALA A 144 -16.87 32.10 -2.55
N ILE A 145 -17.46 31.38 -3.52
CA ILE A 145 -17.36 29.97 -4.00
C ILE A 145 -17.40 29.98 -5.56
N PRO A 146 -17.02 28.91 -6.31
CA PRO A 146 -17.93 27.77 -6.59
C PRO A 146 -17.18 26.41 -6.59
N GLY A 147 -17.78 25.22 -6.62
CA GLY A 147 -19.11 24.74 -7.00
C GLY A 147 -18.96 23.24 -7.29
N ASP A 148 -20.06 22.51 -7.46
CA ASP A 148 -20.11 21.04 -7.47
C ASP A 148 -19.32 20.36 -8.62
N ASN A 149 -17.99 20.16 -8.47
CA ASN A 149 -17.10 19.18 -9.16
C ASN A 149 -15.58 19.30 -8.82
N ASN A 150 -15.20 19.67 -7.58
CA ASN A 150 -13.80 19.99 -7.24
C ASN A 150 -12.77 18.83 -7.44
N ARG A 151 -11.96 18.92 -8.50
CA ARG A 151 -10.74 18.13 -8.68
C ARG A 151 -9.56 18.77 -7.96
N TRP A 152 -9.20 18.21 -6.81
CA TRP A 152 -8.09 18.65 -5.95
C TRP A 152 -6.70 18.37 -6.56
N ARG A 153 -6.25 19.19 -7.52
CA ARG A 153 -4.95 19.04 -8.21
C ARG A 153 -3.78 19.49 -7.33
N ALA A 154 -2.92 18.56 -6.91
CA ALA A 154 -1.68 18.90 -6.20
C ALA A 154 -0.42 18.52 -6.99
N ILE A 155 0.64 19.27 -6.70
CA ILE A 155 1.91 19.29 -7.42
C ILE A 155 2.90 18.36 -6.71
N ILE A 156 3.32 17.30 -7.39
CA ILE A 156 4.39 16.41 -6.92
C ILE A 156 5.74 17.02 -7.30
N ARG A 157 6.56 17.34 -6.31
CA ARG A 157 7.94 17.80 -6.46
C ARG A 157 8.89 16.63 -6.66
N PHE A 158 9.78 16.73 -7.67
CA PHE A 158 10.94 15.86 -7.86
C PHE A 158 12.06 16.60 -8.61
N ASP A 159 13.33 16.34 -8.30
CA ASP A 159 14.45 16.88 -9.10
C ASP A 159 14.67 16.03 -10.37
N SER A 160 14.45 16.63 -11.54
CA SER A 160 14.66 16.00 -12.85
C SER A 160 16.14 15.71 -13.17
N ARG A 161 17.10 16.32 -12.45
CA ARG A 161 18.55 16.05 -12.60
C ARG A 161 18.95 14.68 -12.05
N SER A 162 18.10 14.05 -11.24
CA SER A 162 18.27 12.66 -10.76
C SER A 162 18.33 11.61 -11.88
N ARG A 163 17.89 11.95 -13.11
CA ARG A 163 18.01 11.12 -14.33
C ARG A 163 19.43 10.59 -14.59
N ILE A 164 20.48 11.26 -14.08
CA ILE A 164 21.88 10.90 -14.32
C ILE A 164 22.27 9.55 -13.68
N PHE A 165 21.67 9.14 -12.56
CA PHE A 165 22.01 7.86 -11.90
C PHE A 165 21.48 6.62 -12.61
N GLN A 166 20.59 6.75 -13.61
CA GLN A 166 20.04 5.61 -14.35
C GLN A 166 20.84 5.21 -15.60
N LYS A 167 21.80 6.03 -16.06
CA LYS A 167 22.61 5.69 -17.25
C LYS A 167 23.72 4.67 -17.00
N VAL A 168 24.11 4.44 -15.75
CA VAL A 168 25.26 3.56 -15.41
C VAL A 168 24.96 2.07 -15.63
N ASN A 169 23.70 1.63 -15.51
CA ASN A 169 23.29 0.25 -15.81
C ASN A 169 23.06 -0.05 -17.31
N SER A 170 23.46 0.86 -18.21
CA SER A 170 23.38 0.65 -19.67
C SER A 170 24.73 0.31 -20.33
N HIS A 171 25.81 0.21 -19.55
CA HIS A 171 27.08 -0.27 -20.08
C HIS A 171 27.08 -1.80 -20.17
N LYS A 172 27.02 -2.29 -21.42
CA LYS A 172 27.35 -3.67 -21.78
C LYS A 172 28.70 -4.06 -21.15
N SER A 173 28.67 -4.89 -20.12
CA SER A 173 29.87 -5.56 -19.64
C SER A 173 30.38 -6.47 -20.76
N ALA A 174 31.60 -6.20 -21.23
CA ALA A 174 32.25 -7.05 -22.22
C ALA A 174 32.42 -8.47 -21.67
N PRO A 175 32.28 -9.53 -22.50
CA PRO A 175 32.33 -10.89 -22.02
C PRO A 175 33.74 -11.26 -21.55
N LEU A 176 33.90 -11.48 -20.25
CA LEU A 176 35.08 -12.15 -19.71
C LEU A 176 35.06 -13.60 -20.19
N GLN A 177 36.16 -14.04 -20.80
CA GLN A 177 36.29 -15.36 -21.39
C GLN A 177 36.19 -16.45 -20.33
N ILE A 178 35.13 -17.26 -20.39
CA ILE A 178 35.06 -18.53 -19.65
C ILE A 178 35.93 -19.54 -20.40
N SER A 179 36.94 -20.07 -19.72
CA SER A 179 37.77 -21.17 -20.23
C SER A 179 36.95 -22.47 -20.32
N LYS A 180 37.14 -23.19 -21.43
CA LYS A 180 36.38 -24.40 -21.78
C LYS A 180 36.51 -25.50 -20.72
N VAL A 181 35.38 -25.97 -20.19
CA VAL A 181 35.19 -27.38 -19.83
C VAL A 181 33.86 -27.83 -20.43
N ARG A 182 33.87 -28.94 -21.17
CA ARG A 182 32.68 -29.51 -21.81
C ARG A 182 31.89 -30.34 -20.81
N TYR A 183 30.57 -30.25 -20.86
CA TYR A 183 29.68 -31.40 -20.67
C TYR A 183 28.50 -31.26 -21.63
N ASP A 184 28.21 -32.32 -22.39
CA ASP A 184 27.13 -32.36 -23.36
C ASP A 184 25.79 -32.71 -22.68
N SER A 185 24.72 -31.96 -22.99
CA SER A 185 23.41 -32.54 -23.31
C SER A 185 22.37 -31.50 -23.76
N SER A 186 21.71 -31.81 -24.88
CA SER A 186 20.36 -31.37 -25.32
C SER A 186 19.88 -29.93 -25.05
N SER A 187 19.74 -29.19 -26.14
CA SER A 187 19.00 -27.92 -26.27
C SER A 187 17.56 -27.96 -25.73
N CYS A 188 17.22 -26.98 -24.90
CA CYS A 188 15.88 -26.41 -24.82
C CYS A 188 16.02 -24.89 -25.04
N GLU A 189 15.44 -24.38 -26.11
CA GLU A 189 15.51 -22.95 -26.44
C GLU A 189 14.60 -22.13 -25.53
N GLU A 190 15.10 -20.98 -25.07
CA GLU A 190 14.34 -20.03 -24.25
C GLU A 190 13.13 -19.48 -25.02
N LYS A 191 11.93 -19.66 -24.44
CA LYS A 191 10.71 -18.93 -24.82
C LYS A 191 9.93 -18.52 -23.58
N GLU A 192 10.46 -17.55 -22.84
CA GLU A 192 9.60 -16.68 -22.04
C GLU A 192 8.76 -15.82 -23.01
N GLN A 193 7.63 -16.37 -23.46
CA GLN A 193 6.61 -15.59 -24.11
C GLN A 193 5.90 -14.75 -23.05
N ASP A 194 6.43 -13.54 -22.82
CA ASP A 194 5.65 -12.39 -22.38
C ASP A 194 4.32 -12.42 -23.17
N HIS A 195 3.23 -12.81 -22.50
CA HIS A 195 1.91 -12.83 -23.11
C HIS A 195 1.52 -11.38 -23.37
N GLN A 196 1.76 -10.93 -24.59
CA GLN A 196 1.26 -9.67 -25.11
C GLN A 196 -0.22 -9.59 -24.78
N GLY A 197 -0.56 -8.61 -23.93
CA GLY A 197 -1.89 -8.50 -23.35
C GLY A 197 -2.96 -8.59 -24.42
N SER A 198 -3.96 -9.43 -24.16
CA SER A 198 -5.19 -9.46 -24.95
C SER A 198 -5.69 -8.04 -25.14
N LYS A 199 -5.82 -7.60 -26.40
CA LYS A 199 -6.31 -6.27 -26.76
C LYS A 199 -7.79 -6.15 -26.42
N TYR A 200 -8.11 -5.97 -25.14
CA TYR A 200 -9.30 -5.22 -24.76
C TYR A 200 -9.06 -3.74 -25.07
N THR A 201 -9.25 -3.37 -26.33
CA THR A 201 -9.60 -2.00 -26.71
C THR A 201 -11.02 -1.72 -26.22
N GLY A 202 -11.15 -1.58 -24.90
CA GLY A 202 -12.39 -1.30 -24.19
C GLY A 202 -12.32 0.08 -23.53
N LEU A 203 -13.40 0.84 -23.69
CA LEU A 203 -13.66 2.19 -23.17
C LEU A 203 -13.01 2.50 -21.80
N GLY A 204 -12.13 3.51 -21.78
CA GLY A 204 -11.89 4.37 -20.61
C GLY A 204 -11.61 3.66 -19.27
N ALA A 205 -10.56 2.83 -19.21
CA ALA A 205 -10.07 2.33 -17.92
C ALA A 205 -9.57 3.51 -17.05
N GLN A 206 -10.41 3.96 -16.10
CA GLN A 206 -10.02 4.96 -15.11
C GLN A 206 -8.80 4.45 -14.33
N GLU A 207 -7.70 5.21 -14.37
CA GLU A 207 -6.53 4.88 -13.57
C GLU A 207 -6.88 4.98 -12.08
N LYS A 208 -6.64 3.87 -11.37
CA LYS A 208 -7.18 3.64 -10.04
C LYS A 208 -6.39 4.41 -8.98
N PRO A 209 -7.06 4.86 -7.89
CA PRO A 209 -6.38 5.56 -6.80
C PRO A 209 -5.26 4.75 -6.15
N LEU A 210 -4.10 5.38 -6.03
CA LEU A 210 -2.96 4.87 -5.27
C LEU A 210 -2.98 5.48 -3.87
N ILE A 211 -3.00 4.63 -2.83
CA ILE A 211 -2.92 5.06 -1.43
C ILE A 211 -1.48 4.92 -0.96
N PHE A 212 -0.90 6.02 -0.50
CA PHE A 212 0.45 6.09 0.06
C PHE A 212 0.37 6.33 1.56
N ASP A 213 1.08 5.51 2.33
CA ASP A 213 1.39 5.76 3.72
C ASP A 213 2.61 6.68 3.83
N ILE A 214 2.44 7.87 4.42
CA ILE A 214 3.53 8.85 4.60
C ILE A 214 4.42 8.39 5.75
N LEU A 215 5.74 8.34 5.50
CA LEU A 215 6.74 7.94 6.51
C LEU A 215 7.49 9.14 7.10
N ARG A 216 7.66 10.22 6.34
CA ARG A 216 8.40 11.42 6.77
C ARG A 216 7.78 12.73 6.31
N LEU A 217 8.00 13.76 7.10
CA LEU A 217 7.74 15.16 6.76
C LEU A 217 9.08 15.88 6.59
N THR A 218 9.28 16.60 5.49
CA THR A 218 10.50 17.39 5.27
C THR A 218 10.23 18.84 5.69
N LEU A 219 11.01 19.35 6.64
CA LEU A 219 11.04 20.78 6.96
C LEU A 219 12.12 21.46 6.13
N ARG A 220 11.75 22.53 5.43
CA ARG A 220 12.65 23.37 4.63
C ARG A 220 12.67 24.80 5.11
N LYS A 221 13.76 25.51 4.84
CA LYS A 221 13.84 26.98 4.88
C LYS A 221 13.98 27.48 3.44
N GLY A 222 12.95 28.16 2.93
CA GLY A 222 12.73 28.27 1.48
C GLY A 222 12.72 26.86 0.85
N ASP A 223 13.53 26.67 -0.20
CA ASP A 223 13.68 25.35 -0.84
C ASP A 223 14.71 24.41 -0.19
N THR A 224 15.56 24.89 0.73
CA THR A 224 16.63 24.06 1.31
C THR A 224 16.08 23.16 2.43
N PRO A 225 16.21 21.82 2.34
CA PRO A 225 15.79 20.92 3.40
C PRO A 225 16.72 21.05 4.61
N ILE A 226 16.15 21.25 5.81
CA ILE A 226 16.91 21.42 7.05
C ILE A 226 16.78 20.23 8.01
N ALA A 227 15.65 19.52 7.99
CA ALA A 227 15.43 18.32 8.80
C ALA A 227 14.27 17.49 8.23
N GLU A 228 14.26 16.18 8.51
CA GLU A 228 13.08 15.33 8.31
C GLU A 228 12.50 14.89 9.67
N TYR A 229 11.17 14.89 9.81
CA TYR A 229 10.48 14.27 10.92
C TYR A 229 10.06 12.87 10.53
N ASP A 230 10.51 11.88 11.30
CA ASP A 230 10.17 10.47 11.09
C ASP A 230 8.92 10.11 11.90
N LEU A 231 7.82 9.83 11.19
CA LEU A 231 6.50 9.63 11.80
C LEU A 231 6.42 8.36 12.64
N TYR A 232 7.25 7.36 12.35
CA TYR A 232 7.26 6.06 13.02
C TYR A 232 8.26 6.01 14.19
N LEU A 233 9.30 6.86 14.16
CA LEU A 233 10.25 7.03 15.26
C LEU A 233 9.94 8.23 16.16
N HIS A 234 8.94 9.05 15.80
CA HIS A 234 8.52 10.29 16.46
C HIS A 234 9.69 11.24 16.80
N THR A 235 10.68 11.29 15.90
CA THR A 235 11.92 12.08 16.07
C THR A 235 12.21 12.91 14.84
N TRP A 236 12.82 14.07 15.07
CA TRP A 236 13.49 14.81 14.02
C TRP A 236 14.86 14.17 13.75
N LEU A 237 15.25 14.18 12.49
CA LEU A 237 16.55 13.77 11.97
C LEU A 237 17.13 14.98 11.24
N SER A 238 18.40 15.32 11.49
CA SER A 238 19.11 16.22 10.61
C SER A 238 19.25 15.60 9.21
N TYR A 239 19.42 16.41 8.17
CA TYR A 239 19.58 15.89 6.80
C TYR A 239 20.67 14.78 6.68
N PRO A 240 21.88 14.91 7.26
CA PRO A 240 22.89 13.85 7.23
C PRO A 240 22.50 12.57 7.99
N GLU A 241 21.61 12.66 8.98
CA GLU A 241 21.09 11.48 9.69
C GLU A 241 19.97 10.80 8.90
N SER A 242 19.12 11.58 8.24
CA SER A 242 17.90 11.09 7.62
C SER A 242 18.18 10.07 6.51
N VAL A 243 19.25 10.28 5.73
CA VAL A 243 19.71 9.38 4.66
C VAL A 243 20.44 8.11 5.15
N ARG A 244 20.67 7.93 6.46
CA ARG A 244 21.38 6.75 6.98
C ARG A 244 20.42 5.57 7.14
N GLY A 245 20.74 4.45 6.51
CA GLY A 245 19.96 3.20 6.58
C GLY A 245 19.71 2.62 7.98
N ILE A 246 20.36 3.12 9.04
CA ILE A 246 19.98 2.78 10.42
C ILE A 246 18.61 3.36 10.81
N HIS A 247 18.25 4.55 10.33
CA HIS A 247 16.95 5.17 10.60
C HIS A 247 15.86 4.56 9.73
N GLU A 248 16.12 4.32 8.43
CA GLU A 248 15.23 3.54 7.55
C GLU A 248 14.84 2.20 8.18
N ARG A 249 15.81 1.36 8.57
CA ARG A 249 15.52 0.03 9.14
C ARG A 249 14.69 0.11 10.42
N ARG A 250 14.89 1.14 11.24
CA ARG A 250 14.09 1.36 12.46
C ARG A 250 12.67 1.83 12.11
N ALA A 251 12.52 2.82 11.24
CA ALA A 251 11.21 3.31 10.79
C ALA A 251 10.39 2.21 10.11
N LEU A 252 10.99 1.46 9.17
CA LEU A 252 10.35 0.32 8.51
C LEU A 252 10.01 -0.81 9.50
N ARG A 253 10.80 -1.02 10.56
CA ARG A 253 10.45 -1.98 11.62
C ARG A 253 9.18 -1.57 12.36
N GLU A 254 9.09 -0.32 12.81
CA GLU A 254 7.90 0.16 13.52
C GLU A 254 6.69 0.24 12.60
N PHE A 255 6.86 0.66 11.34
CA PHE A 255 5.85 0.56 10.27
C PHE A 255 5.30 -0.87 10.18
N ARG A 256 6.17 -1.88 10.04
CA ARG A 256 5.74 -3.28 9.94
C ARG A 256 5.02 -3.78 11.19
N ILE A 257 5.40 -3.32 12.38
CA ILE A 257 4.73 -3.70 13.63
C ILE A 257 3.33 -3.08 13.70
N GLN A 258 3.19 -1.78 13.40
CA GLN A 258 1.90 -1.07 13.43
C GLN A 258 0.91 -1.62 12.38
N HIS A 259 1.40 -2.01 11.20
CA HIS A 259 0.59 -2.63 10.14
C HIS A 259 0.39 -4.15 10.31
N GLY A 260 0.89 -4.77 11.38
CA GLY A 260 0.77 -6.21 11.62
C GLY A 260 1.64 -7.12 10.75
N TYR A 261 2.42 -6.54 9.82
CA TYR A 261 3.36 -7.18 8.89
C TYR A 261 4.61 -7.79 9.55
N GLN A 262 4.92 -7.40 10.78
CA GLN A 262 5.96 -8.03 11.58
C GLN A 262 5.41 -8.30 12.99
N MET A 263 5.28 -9.58 13.32
CA MET A 263 4.83 -10.00 14.64
C MET A 263 5.86 -9.60 15.71
N THR A 264 5.37 -9.32 16.93
CA THR A 264 6.18 -8.99 18.11
C THR A 264 6.21 -10.09 19.18
N ARG A 265 5.32 -11.09 19.07
CA ARG A 265 5.24 -12.29 19.93
C ARG A 265 4.60 -13.46 19.17
N PRO A 266 4.84 -14.72 19.59
CA PRO A 266 4.06 -15.88 19.13
C PRO A 266 2.55 -15.74 19.39
N ALA A 267 1.75 -16.36 18.52
CA ALA A 267 0.29 -16.34 18.53
C ALA A 267 -0.29 -17.75 18.28
N TRP A 268 0.34 -18.78 18.84
CA TRP A 268 -0.05 -20.18 18.62
C TRP A 268 -1.43 -20.53 19.18
N SER A 269 -2.18 -21.33 18.42
CA SER A 269 -3.41 -21.96 18.91
C SER A 269 -3.10 -23.16 19.82
N LYS A 270 -3.98 -23.45 20.80
CA LYS A 270 -3.92 -24.72 21.55
C LYS A 270 -4.26 -25.92 20.66
N LYS A 271 -5.32 -25.80 19.85
CA LYS A 271 -5.73 -26.82 18.88
C LYS A 271 -4.77 -26.83 17.69
N THR A 272 -4.65 -27.98 17.03
CA THR A 272 -4.01 -28.09 15.72
C THR A 272 -4.85 -27.37 14.66
N LYS A 273 -4.22 -26.69 13.71
CA LYS A 273 -4.88 -25.96 12.63
C LYS A 273 -4.30 -26.30 11.26
N ILE A 274 -5.10 -26.01 10.22
CA ILE A 274 -4.63 -25.87 8.85
C ILE A 274 -4.44 -24.37 8.58
N PHE A 275 -3.30 -24.00 8.03
CA PHE A 275 -2.98 -22.64 7.57
C PHE A 275 -2.76 -22.62 6.07
N VAL A 276 -2.86 -21.43 5.47
CA VAL A 276 -2.64 -21.19 4.03
C VAL A 276 -1.78 -19.94 3.86
N ILE A 277 -0.88 -19.94 2.88
CA ILE A 277 -0.06 -18.79 2.45
C ILE A 277 0.62 -19.12 1.12
N SER A 278 0.94 -18.10 0.33
CA SER A 278 1.73 -18.20 -0.90
C SER A 278 2.83 -17.13 -0.94
N ASP A 279 3.72 -17.21 -1.93
CA ASP A 279 4.54 -16.09 -2.40
C ASP A 279 5.51 -15.53 -1.34
N LEU A 280 6.21 -16.40 -0.60
CA LEU A 280 7.21 -15.92 0.36
C LEU A 280 8.37 -15.20 -0.35
N HIS A 281 8.81 -15.66 -1.52
CA HIS A 281 9.95 -15.12 -2.27
C HIS A 281 11.18 -14.83 -1.40
N LEU A 282 11.58 -15.80 -0.58
CA LEU A 282 12.79 -15.72 0.24
C LEU A 282 14.03 -15.54 -0.66
N GLY A 283 14.95 -14.66 -0.24
CA GLY A 283 16.14 -14.29 -0.99
C GLY A 283 15.90 -13.38 -2.21
N HIS A 284 14.65 -13.13 -2.61
CA HIS A 284 14.32 -12.38 -3.83
C HIS A 284 14.39 -10.86 -3.59
N GLN A 285 15.56 -10.25 -3.80
CA GLN A 285 15.77 -8.81 -3.57
C GLN A 285 14.78 -7.91 -4.34
N ASN A 286 14.42 -8.26 -5.58
CA ASN A 286 13.50 -7.49 -6.41
C ASN A 286 12.02 -7.60 -5.99
N ALA A 287 11.64 -8.56 -5.14
CA ALA A 287 10.29 -8.62 -4.57
C ALA A 287 9.97 -7.38 -3.72
N ILE A 288 10.99 -6.77 -3.09
CA ILE A 288 10.85 -5.58 -2.24
C ILE A 288 10.24 -4.40 -3.03
N PRO A 289 10.87 -3.86 -4.10
CA PRO A 289 10.31 -2.76 -4.87
C PRO A 289 9.13 -3.16 -5.76
N ARG A 290 9.07 -4.43 -6.23
CA ARG A 290 8.04 -4.93 -7.15
C ARG A 290 6.68 -5.11 -6.47
N TYR A 291 6.67 -5.62 -5.24
CA TYR A 291 5.44 -5.87 -4.44
C TYR A 291 5.30 -4.90 -3.27
N LYS A 292 6.08 -3.80 -3.29
CA LYS A 292 6.07 -2.72 -2.29
C LYS A 292 6.28 -3.21 -0.85
N ARG A 293 7.08 -4.27 -0.69
CA ARG A 293 7.33 -4.87 0.63
C ARG A 293 8.12 -3.89 1.51
N PRO A 294 7.74 -3.70 2.78
CA PRO A 294 8.29 -2.67 3.66
C PRO A 294 9.65 -3.07 4.26
N PHE A 295 10.63 -3.40 3.42
CA PHE A 295 11.96 -3.88 3.81
C PHE A 295 13.07 -3.08 3.11
N PRO A 296 14.24 -2.89 3.76
CA PRO A 296 15.38 -2.23 3.16
C PRO A 296 15.93 -3.03 1.96
N MET A 297 15.98 -2.43 0.76
CA MET A 297 16.51 -3.09 -0.44
C MET A 297 17.95 -3.56 -0.29
N CYS A 298 18.76 -2.89 0.53
CA CYS A 298 20.15 -3.25 0.79
C CYS A 298 20.34 -4.47 1.73
N LYS A 299 19.25 -5.06 2.24
CA LYS A 299 19.33 -6.09 3.29
C LYS A 299 18.17 -7.09 3.22
N ILE A 300 18.14 -7.86 2.13
CA ILE A 300 17.17 -8.95 1.88
C ILE A 300 17.06 -9.94 3.05
N SER A 301 18.17 -10.27 3.71
CA SER A 301 18.19 -11.17 4.88
C SER A 301 17.38 -10.66 6.09
N GLU A 302 17.02 -9.37 6.14
CA GLU A 302 16.06 -8.86 7.13
C GLU A 302 14.61 -9.22 6.78
N MET A 303 14.25 -9.25 5.49
CA MET A 303 12.95 -9.74 5.01
C MET A 303 12.82 -11.22 5.36
N ASP A 304 13.75 -12.06 4.90
CA ASP A 304 13.71 -13.51 5.12
C ASP A 304 13.58 -13.86 6.61
N ARG A 305 14.36 -13.18 7.47
CA ARG A 305 14.31 -13.36 8.93
C ARG A 305 12.95 -12.96 9.53
N VAL A 306 12.27 -11.97 8.98
CA VAL A 306 10.95 -11.54 9.44
C VAL A 306 9.86 -12.50 8.95
N LEU A 307 9.88 -12.90 7.67
CA LEU A 307 8.91 -13.83 7.10
C LEU A 307 8.96 -15.20 7.80
N ILE A 308 10.15 -15.79 7.93
CA ILE A 308 10.37 -17.07 8.64
C ILE A 308 9.95 -16.97 10.11
N ARG A 309 10.18 -15.82 10.75
CA ARG A 309 9.72 -15.59 12.13
C ARG A 309 8.19 -15.53 12.21
N ASN A 310 7.54 -14.73 11.38
CA ASN A 310 6.08 -14.60 11.36
C ASN A 310 5.42 -15.97 11.15
N TRP A 311 5.97 -16.79 10.26
CA TRP A 311 5.58 -18.19 10.07
C TRP A 311 5.69 -18.98 11.38
N ASN A 312 6.89 -19.09 11.95
CA ASN A 312 7.14 -19.90 13.15
C ASN A 312 6.46 -19.36 14.43
N TRP A 313 6.05 -18.10 14.44
CA TRP A 313 5.26 -17.49 15.50
C TRP A 313 3.76 -17.68 15.32
N THR A 314 3.33 -18.18 14.16
CA THR A 314 1.93 -18.50 13.84
C THR A 314 1.68 -20.01 13.87
N VAL A 315 2.62 -20.79 13.31
CA VAL A 315 2.51 -22.23 13.04
C VAL A 315 3.40 -23.03 14.01
N LYS A 316 2.87 -24.12 14.58
CA LYS A 316 3.64 -25.12 15.35
C LYS A 316 3.97 -26.34 14.48
N LYS A 317 4.82 -27.23 14.99
CA LYS A 317 5.25 -28.46 14.30
C LYS A 317 4.10 -29.42 13.98
N GLU A 318 3.02 -29.41 14.76
CA GLU A 318 1.87 -30.29 14.62
C GLU A 318 0.83 -29.76 13.61
N ASP A 319 0.86 -28.46 13.32
CA ASP A 319 -0.05 -27.79 12.39
C ASP A 319 0.29 -28.13 10.93
N THR A 320 -0.71 -28.07 10.05
CA THR A 320 -0.52 -28.26 8.60
C THR A 320 -0.52 -26.91 7.91
N VAL A 321 0.35 -26.71 6.91
CA VAL A 321 0.35 -25.51 6.07
C VAL A 321 0.20 -25.92 4.61
N LEU A 322 -0.80 -25.36 3.94
CA LEU A 322 -0.95 -25.39 2.49
C LEU A 322 -0.15 -24.20 1.94
N PHE A 323 1.03 -24.47 1.38
CA PHE A 323 1.89 -23.45 0.79
C PHE A 323 1.71 -23.46 -0.73
N LEU A 324 1.20 -22.36 -1.29
CA LEU A 324 0.67 -22.33 -2.66
C LEU A 324 1.69 -21.83 -3.71
N GLY A 325 2.98 -22.12 -3.54
CA GLY A 325 4.03 -21.76 -4.48
C GLY A 325 4.84 -20.51 -4.13
N ASP A 326 5.94 -20.33 -4.87
CA ASP A 326 6.88 -19.22 -4.82
C ASP A 326 7.59 -19.06 -3.47
N LEU A 327 8.30 -20.11 -3.03
CA LEU A 327 9.04 -20.11 -1.77
C LEU A 327 10.23 -19.16 -1.81
N SER A 328 11.05 -19.24 -2.86
CA SER A 328 12.34 -18.55 -2.93
C SER A 328 12.81 -18.39 -4.37
N PHE A 329 13.32 -17.21 -4.73
CA PHE A 329 13.76 -16.91 -6.10
C PHE A 329 15.06 -16.11 -6.11
N MET A 330 16.00 -16.48 -6.97
CA MET A 330 17.37 -15.92 -7.05
C MET A 330 18.13 -15.90 -5.70
N SER A 331 17.77 -16.82 -4.80
CA SER A 331 18.33 -16.95 -3.45
C SER A 331 19.74 -17.55 -3.46
N GLN A 332 20.54 -17.21 -2.44
CA GLN A 332 21.81 -17.87 -2.14
C GLN A 332 21.65 -19.12 -1.25
N GLU A 333 20.52 -19.25 -0.54
CA GLU A 333 20.11 -20.48 0.15
C GLU A 333 19.16 -21.29 -0.75
N SER A 334 19.24 -22.62 -0.68
CA SER A 334 18.33 -23.50 -1.44
C SER A 334 16.91 -23.55 -0.82
N PRO A 335 15.89 -23.93 -1.60
CA PRO A 335 14.52 -24.12 -1.10
C PRO A 335 14.45 -25.05 0.12
N GLU A 336 15.24 -26.14 0.13
CA GLU A 336 15.28 -27.10 1.24
C GLU A 336 15.93 -26.53 2.50
N SER A 337 16.86 -25.57 2.38
CA SER A 337 17.40 -24.82 3.53
C SER A 337 16.29 -24.01 4.20
N TYR A 338 15.47 -23.33 3.41
CA TYR A 338 14.33 -22.58 3.93
C TYR A 338 13.25 -23.48 4.52
N LEU A 339 12.84 -24.55 3.83
CA LEU A 339 11.83 -25.49 4.33
C LEU A 339 12.22 -26.09 5.70
N LYS A 340 13.49 -26.45 5.91
CA LYS A 340 13.99 -26.95 7.21
C LYS A 340 13.86 -25.94 8.36
N ARG A 341 13.70 -24.65 8.06
CA ARG A 341 13.56 -23.55 9.03
C ARG A 341 12.10 -23.15 9.27
N LEU A 342 11.14 -23.70 8.52
CA LEU A 342 9.72 -23.43 8.64
C LEU A 342 9.03 -24.54 9.47
N ALA A 343 8.23 -24.14 10.45
CA ALA A 343 7.49 -25.06 11.30
C ALA A 343 6.22 -25.61 10.60
N GLY A 344 5.81 -26.82 11.00
CA GLY A 344 4.57 -27.46 10.55
C GLY A 344 4.78 -28.55 9.50
N ARG A 345 3.68 -29.17 9.10
CA ARG A 345 3.59 -30.15 8.02
C ARG A 345 3.21 -29.41 6.74
N ILE A 346 4.21 -29.12 5.91
CA ILE A 346 4.04 -28.28 4.72
C ILE A 346 3.60 -29.16 3.55
N PHE A 347 2.41 -28.90 3.03
CA PHE A 347 1.95 -29.39 1.74
C PHE A 347 2.22 -28.29 0.71
N TYR A 348 3.14 -28.56 -0.21
CA TYR A 348 3.75 -27.56 -1.10
C TYR A 348 3.21 -27.77 -2.52
N LEU A 349 2.47 -26.77 -3.02
CA LEU A 349 2.14 -26.66 -4.44
C LEU A 349 3.25 -25.93 -5.19
N GLU A 350 3.46 -26.24 -6.46
CA GLU A 350 4.41 -25.50 -7.30
C GLU A 350 3.95 -24.07 -7.57
N GLY A 351 4.89 -23.11 -7.50
CA GLY A 351 4.75 -21.77 -8.06
C GLY A 351 5.65 -21.59 -9.29
N ASN A 352 5.38 -20.55 -10.07
CA ASN A 352 6.08 -20.32 -11.34
C ASN A 352 7.55 -19.89 -11.16
N HIS A 353 7.97 -19.51 -9.95
CA HIS A 353 9.35 -19.20 -9.61
C HIS A 353 10.07 -20.33 -8.85
N ASP A 354 9.39 -21.45 -8.58
CA ASP A 354 9.97 -22.60 -7.89
C ASP A 354 10.71 -23.56 -8.85
N ILE A 355 11.60 -24.37 -8.29
CA ILE A 355 12.20 -25.48 -9.05
C ILE A 355 11.15 -26.57 -9.21
N TYR A 356 10.72 -26.82 -10.45
CA TYR A 356 9.76 -27.88 -10.75
C TYR A 356 10.34 -29.26 -10.42
N TYR A 357 9.63 -30.03 -9.61
CA TYR A 357 9.86 -31.46 -9.45
C TYR A 357 8.59 -32.23 -9.83
N SER A 358 8.72 -33.34 -10.56
CA SER A 358 7.59 -34.11 -11.12
C SER A 358 6.62 -34.73 -10.10
N TYR A 359 6.90 -34.62 -8.80
CA TYR A 359 6.04 -35.05 -7.71
C TYR A 359 5.36 -33.89 -6.97
N MET A 360 5.62 -32.64 -7.35
CA MET A 360 4.89 -31.48 -6.82
C MET A 360 3.44 -31.51 -7.31
N SER A 361 2.53 -31.03 -6.47
CA SER A 361 1.12 -30.92 -6.83
C SER A 361 0.88 -29.54 -7.44
N HIS A 362 0.30 -29.50 -8.64
CA HIS A 362 -0.10 -28.26 -9.29
C HIS A 362 -1.26 -27.55 -8.56
N CYS A 363 -2.22 -28.34 -8.08
CA CYS A 363 -3.37 -27.85 -7.31
C CYS A 363 -3.83 -28.87 -6.26
N LEU A 364 -4.66 -28.40 -5.31
CA LEU A 364 -5.30 -29.24 -4.29
C LEU A 364 -6.80 -28.94 -4.23
N PHE A 365 -7.62 -29.98 -4.32
CA PHE A 365 -9.06 -29.93 -4.07
C PHE A 365 -9.35 -30.39 -2.63
N MET A 366 -10.14 -29.62 -1.89
CA MET A 366 -10.55 -29.99 -0.53
C MET A 366 -12.00 -29.59 -0.25
N ASN A 367 -12.76 -30.49 0.37
CA ASN A 367 -14.02 -30.14 1.00
C ASN A 367 -13.76 -29.87 2.49
N TYR A 368 -13.96 -28.63 2.93
CA TYR A 368 -13.75 -28.19 4.29
C TYR A 368 -15.08 -27.69 4.88
N HIS A 369 -15.59 -28.41 5.89
CA HIS A 369 -16.89 -28.17 6.51
C HIS A 369 -18.04 -27.96 5.50
N GLY A 370 -18.12 -28.84 4.50
CA GLY A 370 -19.16 -28.80 3.46
C GLY A 370 -18.93 -27.76 2.35
N THR A 371 -17.87 -26.94 2.44
CA THR A 371 -17.50 -25.95 1.42
C THR A 371 -16.35 -26.47 0.57
N ARG A 372 -16.50 -26.45 -0.76
CA ARG A 372 -15.46 -26.85 -1.73
C ARG A 372 -14.45 -25.71 -1.92
N PHE A 373 -13.18 -26.03 -1.76
CA PHE A 373 -12.04 -25.16 -2.03
C PHE A 373 -11.12 -25.79 -3.07
N LEU A 374 -10.61 -24.96 -3.98
CA LEU A 374 -9.51 -25.26 -4.89
C LEU A 374 -8.35 -24.34 -4.51
N PHE A 375 -7.20 -24.95 -4.21
CA PHE A 375 -5.94 -24.27 -3.97
C PHE A 375 -5.06 -24.43 -5.21
N ILE A 376 -4.58 -23.33 -5.76
CA ILE A 376 -3.73 -23.25 -6.96
C ILE A 376 -2.77 -22.08 -6.80
N HIS A 377 -1.61 -22.08 -7.47
CA HIS A 377 -0.72 -20.90 -7.41
C HIS A 377 -1.30 -19.74 -8.23
N ASP A 378 -1.43 -19.93 -9.55
CA ASP A 378 -1.94 -18.92 -10.47
C ASP A 378 -3.46 -19.06 -10.67
N PRO A 379 -4.27 -18.04 -10.33
CA PRO A 379 -5.70 -18.05 -10.55
C PRO A 379 -6.13 -17.98 -12.04
N GLU A 380 -5.22 -17.66 -12.96
CA GLU A 380 -5.49 -17.49 -14.40
C GLU A 380 -5.36 -18.81 -15.20
N GLU A 381 -4.70 -19.84 -14.64
CA GLU A 381 -4.61 -21.20 -15.22
C GLU A 381 -5.97 -21.93 -15.29
N LEU A 382 -7.00 -21.39 -14.65
CA LEU A 382 -8.34 -21.97 -14.59
C LEU A 382 -9.11 -21.80 -15.91
N VAL A 383 -8.92 -22.75 -16.83
CA VAL A 383 -9.65 -22.86 -18.12
C VAL A 383 -11.17 -23.03 -17.99
N ARG A 384 -11.70 -23.31 -16.79
CA ARG A 384 -13.13 -23.40 -16.47
C ARG A 384 -13.38 -22.84 -15.07
N GLN A 385 -14.54 -22.23 -14.86
CA GLN A 385 -14.97 -21.80 -13.53
C GLN A 385 -15.07 -23.00 -12.58
N PHE A 386 -14.50 -22.86 -11.38
CA PHE A 386 -14.62 -23.85 -10.31
C PHE A 386 -15.90 -23.60 -9.50
N ASP A 387 -16.73 -24.64 -9.36
CA ASP A 387 -17.93 -24.60 -8.54
C ASP A 387 -17.57 -24.73 -7.04
N GLY A 388 -17.06 -23.64 -6.48
CA GLY A 388 -16.55 -23.54 -5.11
C GLY A 388 -15.82 -22.23 -4.90
N TRP A 389 -14.82 -22.24 -4.01
CA TRP A 389 -13.93 -21.09 -3.77
C TRP A 389 -12.51 -21.39 -4.23
N VAL A 390 -11.88 -20.42 -4.89
CA VAL A 390 -10.49 -20.50 -5.38
C VAL A 390 -9.60 -19.72 -4.42
N VAL A 391 -8.61 -20.37 -3.85
CA VAL A 391 -7.59 -19.76 -2.97
C VAL A 391 -6.26 -19.79 -3.71
N HIS A 392 -5.62 -18.63 -3.89
CA HIS A 392 -4.50 -18.50 -4.82
C HIS A 392 -3.40 -17.54 -4.37
N GLY A 393 -2.24 -17.62 -5.02
CA GLY A 393 -1.11 -16.71 -4.89
C GLY A 393 -0.91 -15.87 -6.16
N HIS A 394 0.35 -15.75 -6.59
CA HIS A 394 0.84 -15.26 -7.88
C HIS A 394 0.57 -13.78 -8.24
N VAL A 395 -0.64 -13.29 -7.99
CA VAL A 395 -1.07 -11.95 -8.41
C VAL A 395 -0.50 -10.87 -7.48
N HIS A 396 -0.19 -11.19 -6.23
CA HIS A 396 0.28 -10.23 -5.22
C HIS A 396 -0.67 -9.02 -5.07
N ASN A 397 -0.14 -7.89 -4.60
CA ASN A 397 -0.78 -6.58 -4.61
C ASN A 397 -0.68 -5.84 -5.98
N LYS A 398 -0.49 -6.55 -7.10
CA LYS A 398 -0.45 -5.94 -8.44
C LYS A 398 -1.83 -5.40 -8.85
N ASN A 399 -2.88 -6.19 -8.65
CA ASN A 399 -4.25 -5.87 -9.09
C ASN A 399 -5.28 -6.11 -7.97
N LEU A 400 -5.39 -5.16 -7.06
CA LEU A 400 -6.29 -5.23 -5.90
C LEU A 400 -7.79 -5.08 -6.22
N THR A 401 -8.17 -4.83 -7.48
CA THR A 401 -9.60 -4.74 -7.85
C THR A 401 -10.17 -6.10 -8.19
N ASP A 402 -9.44 -6.84 -9.03
CA ASP A 402 -9.92 -8.10 -9.56
C ASP A 402 -9.47 -9.26 -8.65
N PHE A 403 -8.29 -9.10 -8.02
CA PHE A 403 -7.68 -10.03 -7.06
C PHE A 403 -7.36 -9.39 -5.69
N PRO A 404 -8.34 -8.76 -4.99
CA PRO A 404 -8.18 -8.40 -3.58
C PRO A 404 -7.96 -9.65 -2.72
N PHE A 405 -7.60 -9.46 -1.45
CA PHE A 405 -7.51 -10.55 -0.47
C PHE A 405 -8.77 -11.45 -0.47
N PHE A 406 -9.96 -10.86 -0.60
CA PHE A 406 -11.23 -11.58 -0.62
C PHE A 406 -12.16 -10.95 -1.67
N ASN A 407 -12.50 -11.72 -2.70
CA ASN A 407 -13.46 -11.36 -3.75
C ASN A 407 -14.66 -12.31 -3.67
N PRO A 408 -15.79 -11.89 -3.06
CA PRO A 408 -16.95 -12.76 -2.88
C PRO A 408 -17.76 -12.99 -4.17
N PHE A 409 -17.68 -12.07 -5.14
CA PHE A 409 -18.40 -12.16 -6.42
C PHE A 409 -17.79 -13.25 -7.31
N GLU A 410 -16.47 -13.23 -7.46
CA GLU A 410 -15.71 -14.25 -8.22
C GLU A 410 -15.35 -15.50 -7.37
N LYS A 411 -15.70 -15.50 -6.08
CA LYS A 411 -15.33 -16.53 -5.09
C LYS A 411 -13.82 -16.81 -5.03
N ARG A 412 -13.00 -15.75 -5.12
CA ARG A 412 -11.52 -15.81 -5.10
C ARG A 412 -10.95 -15.25 -3.80
N ILE A 413 -9.84 -15.83 -3.33
CA ILE A 413 -9.16 -15.45 -2.10
C ILE A 413 -7.65 -15.42 -2.36
N ASN A 414 -7.07 -14.22 -2.36
CA ASN A 414 -5.64 -13.99 -2.63
C ASN A 414 -4.83 -14.08 -1.33
N VAL A 415 -4.00 -15.12 -1.20
CA VAL A 415 -3.17 -15.43 -0.03
C VAL A 415 -1.67 -15.22 -0.27
N SER A 416 -1.28 -14.44 -1.29
CA SER A 416 0.09 -13.95 -1.42
C SER A 416 0.56 -13.25 -0.14
N ALA A 417 1.82 -13.42 0.23
CA ALA A 417 2.31 -13.05 1.58
C ALA A 417 1.94 -11.63 2.02
N GLU A 418 2.07 -10.62 1.15
CA GLU A 418 1.71 -9.23 1.49
C GLU A 418 0.20 -8.99 1.70
N MET A 419 -0.66 -9.82 1.11
CA MET A 419 -2.12 -9.71 1.21
C MET A 419 -2.68 -10.15 2.58
N ILE A 420 -1.98 -11.08 3.23
CA ILE A 420 -2.36 -11.66 4.53
C ILE A 420 -1.44 -11.21 5.69
N GLY A 421 -0.72 -10.10 5.49
CA GLY A 421 0.14 -9.51 6.52
C GLY A 421 1.39 -10.31 6.84
N TYR A 422 1.95 -11.00 5.84
CA TYR A 422 3.20 -11.75 5.88
C TYR A 422 3.24 -12.88 6.93
N ARG A 423 2.10 -13.51 7.20
CA ARG A 423 1.99 -14.69 8.07
C ARG A 423 0.93 -15.67 7.54
N PRO A 424 1.06 -16.98 7.81
CA PRO A 424 0.05 -17.96 7.41
C PRO A 424 -1.34 -17.65 7.99
N ILE A 425 -2.38 -17.59 7.14
CA ILE A 425 -3.76 -17.36 7.58
C ILE A 425 -4.44 -18.70 7.95
N PRO A 426 -5.18 -18.82 9.06
CA PRO A 426 -5.91 -20.05 9.38
C PRO A 426 -7.01 -20.32 8.35
N LEU A 427 -7.18 -21.58 7.93
CA LEU A 427 -8.28 -21.98 7.06
C LEU A 427 -9.67 -21.75 7.72
N ASP A 428 -9.75 -21.83 9.05
CA ASP A 428 -10.93 -21.41 9.84
C ASP A 428 -11.34 -19.95 9.60
N GLU A 429 -10.39 -19.07 9.24
CA GLU A 429 -10.62 -17.64 9.03
C GLU A 429 -11.14 -17.40 7.61
N ILE A 430 -10.49 -18.00 6.62
CA ILE A 430 -10.97 -18.11 5.23
C ILE A 430 -12.40 -18.67 5.21
N TYR A 431 -12.66 -19.78 5.89
CA TYR A 431 -13.98 -20.42 5.95
C TYR A 431 -15.06 -19.50 6.57
N ARG A 432 -14.74 -18.74 7.62
CA ARG A 432 -15.67 -17.78 8.24
C ARG A 432 -16.02 -16.61 7.34
N LEU A 433 -15.03 -16.06 6.61
CA LEU A 433 -15.29 -15.04 5.57
C LEU A 433 -16.26 -15.57 4.51
N VAL A 434 -16.04 -16.82 4.07
CA VAL A 434 -16.91 -17.49 3.11
C VAL A 434 -18.33 -17.72 3.65
N GLN A 435 -18.52 -18.16 4.90
CA GLN A 435 -19.88 -18.32 5.43
C GLN A 435 -20.60 -16.97 5.58
N GLY A 436 -19.92 -15.92 6.03
CA GLY A 436 -20.51 -14.58 6.17
C GLY A 436 -21.08 -14.00 4.87
N THR A 437 -20.58 -14.43 3.70
CA THR A 437 -21.18 -14.05 2.40
C THR A 437 -22.48 -14.78 2.06
N LYS A 438 -22.76 -15.94 2.69
CA LYS A 438 -24.04 -16.64 2.55
C LYS A 438 -25.12 -16.06 3.46
N ASP A 439 -24.70 -15.43 4.57
CA ASP A 439 -25.58 -14.87 5.59
C ASP A 439 -26.10 -13.46 5.24
N ILE A 440 -25.57 -12.81 4.18
CA ILE A 440 -25.86 -11.42 3.82
C ILE A 440 -26.29 -11.31 2.35
N LEU A 441 -27.62 -11.22 2.12
CA LEU A 441 -28.31 -10.20 1.29
C LEU A 441 -29.80 -10.57 1.06
N ASP A 442 -30.57 -10.72 2.13
CA ASP A 442 -32.05 -10.70 2.04
C ASP A 442 -32.55 -9.25 2.21
N PHE A 443 -32.37 -8.43 1.17
CA PHE A 443 -32.97 -7.11 1.11
C PHE A 443 -34.50 -7.26 0.96
N ARG A 444 -35.21 -7.29 2.10
CA ARG A 444 -36.66 -7.13 2.09
C ARG A 444 -37.01 -5.81 1.39
N ASN A 445 -37.71 -5.90 0.26
CA ASN A 445 -38.18 -4.75 -0.50
C ASN A 445 -39.04 -3.83 0.38
N VAL A 446 -38.50 -2.67 0.77
CA VAL A 446 -39.27 -1.61 1.44
C VAL A 446 -39.90 -0.71 0.39
N GLN A 447 -40.85 -1.25 -0.37
CA GLN A 447 -41.79 -0.48 -1.18
C GLN A 447 -43.16 -1.19 -1.24
N ALA A 448 -44.04 -0.87 -0.28
CA ALA A 448 -45.50 -0.80 -0.44
C ALA A 448 -46.19 -0.42 0.89
N SER A 449 -45.93 0.77 1.42
CA SER A 449 -46.79 1.39 2.45
C SER A 449 -46.73 2.90 2.28
N GLY A 450 -47.72 3.47 1.59
CA GLY A 450 -47.69 4.87 1.18
C GLY A 450 -48.70 5.27 0.10
N VAL A 451 -49.97 4.88 0.25
CA VAL A 451 -51.11 5.67 -0.23
C VAL A 451 -52.18 5.60 0.85
N GLU A 452 -52.47 6.74 1.49
CA GLU A 452 -53.64 6.91 2.36
C GLU A 452 -54.87 7.28 1.52
N GLU A 453 -56.06 6.86 1.96
CA GLU A 453 -57.26 7.72 2.13
C GLU A 453 -58.44 6.88 2.64
N GLY A 454 -59.12 7.32 3.72
CA GLY A 454 -60.40 6.77 4.19
C GLY A 454 -60.51 6.39 5.68
N GLU A 455 -61.08 7.29 6.49
CA GLU A 455 -61.43 7.12 7.92
C GLU A 455 -62.69 6.22 8.16
N PRO A 456 -63.23 6.06 9.39
CA PRO A 456 -62.62 5.51 10.61
C PRO A 456 -63.52 4.47 11.34
N ALA A 457 -62.96 3.62 12.22
CA ALA A 457 -63.75 2.88 13.22
C ALA A 457 -62.97 2.51 14.50
N ALA A 458 -63.61 2.73 15.65
CA ALA A 458 -63.11 2.62 17.01
C ALA A 458 -62.59 1.23 17.47
N GLY A 459 -61.66 1.20 18.44
CA GLY A 459 -61.24 -0.05 19.10
C GLY A 459 -60.16 0.07 20.18
N LEU A 460 -60.60 0.26 21.44
CA LEU A 460 -59.84 0.19 22.71
C LEU A 460 -58.71 -0.88 22.82
N GLY A 461 -57.59 -0.56 23.50
CA GLY A 461 -56.74 -1.60 24.12
C GLY A 461 -55.31 -1.20 24.53
N HIS A 462 -54.95 -1.46 25.80
CA HIS A 462 -53.59 -1.40 26.39
C HIS A 462 -52.53 -2.25 25.64
N GLY A 463 -51.20 -2.06 25.74
CA GLY A 463 -50.35 -1.15 26.52
C GLY A 463 -48.91 -1.70 26.70
N LYS A 464 -48.00 -0.93 27.34
CA LYS A 464 -46.55 -1.18 27.63
C LYS A 464 -45.58 -1.00 26.43
N GLU A 465 -44.56 -0.14 26.47
CA GLU A 465 -43.32 -0.15 27.30
C GLU A 465 -42.57 -1.50 27.29
N ASP A 466 -41.25 -1.64 27.10
CA ASP A 466 -40.13 -0.77 26.68
C ASP A 466 -38.90 -1.72 26.41
N PRO A 467 -37.60 -1.33 26.42
CA PRO A 467 -36.80 -0.92 25.25
C PRO A 467 -35.57 -1.81 24.90
N ALA A 468 -34.89 -1.46 23.80
CA ALA A 468 -33.43 -1.52 23.50
C ALA A 468 -32.59 -2.79 23.84
N SER A 469 -31.63 -3.24 23.00
CA SER A 469 -30.33 -2.54 22.81
C SER A 469 -29.25 -3.43 22.12
N VAL A 470 -28.24 -2.80 21.47
CA VAL A 470 -26.89 -3.31 21.05
C VAL A 470 -26.86 -4.54 20.07
N VAL A 471 -25.92 -4.75 19.13
CA VAL A 471 -24.53 -4.27 18.91
C VAL A 471 -24.23 -4.12 17.40
N HIS A 472 -23.43 -3.11 17.02
CA HIS A 472 -22.74 -3.03 15.72
C HIS A 472 -21.21 -3.13 15.88
N PHE A 473 -20.56 -3.71 14.87
CA PHE A 473 -19.12 -3.61 14.58
C PHE A 473 -18.91 -2.77 13.31
#